data_AF-A0A9Q3S3B1-F1
#
_entry.id   AF-A0A9Q3S3B1-F1
#
_cell.length_a   1.000
_cell.length_b   1.000
_cell.length_c   1.000
_cell.angle_alpha   90.00
_cell.angle_beta   90.00
_cell.angle_gamma   90.00
#
_symmetry.space_group_name_H-M   'P 1'
#
loop_
_entity.id
_entity.type
_entity.pdbx_description
1 polymer ?
#
loop_
_entity_poly.entity_id
_entity_poly.type
_entity_poly.pdbx_seq_one_letter_code
_entity_poly.pdbx_strand_id
1 'polypeptide(L)'
;IDASVTDGDAVTLTTQDADTDPGTSVDTSSADFGGAFAVDSFDYGADGAGSIAWDYGLSVVSAASGLTSDGVAIELAMNGDVVEGRAGGVLVFTLEVDDTTGVVTLTQYEEIDHDLPGDNSNYDAQLEVLGTGLVELTGTATITDGDGDTAEETLVLDLGGNVRFADDGPAIDAAVTDGDTVTLTTFDAETDPGTSTDTSIADFGGAFTVDSFDYGADGAGSIAWDYSLVIDNATSGLSSDGVAIDLTMNGDVVEGRAGGVLVFTVAIDDTTGVVTLTQYEEIDHDLPGDSSSHDSQLEALANGVLSISGTATITDGDGDTAEETVLLDLGGNIRFADDGP
;
A
#
# COMPACT_ATOMS: atom_id res chain seq x y z
N ILE A 1 -24.46 -4.34 48.07
CA ILE A 1 -23.36 -4.85 47.21
C ILE A 1 -22.40 -3.69 46.98
N ASP A 2 -21.13 -4.00 46.80
CA ASP A 2 -20.04 -3.06 46.47
C ASP A 2 -19.24 -3.70 45.34
N ALA A 3 -19.16 -3.03 44.21
CA ALA A 3 -18.60 -3.54 42.97
C ALA A 3 -17.66 -2.51 42.34
N SER A 4 -16.72 -2.99 41.55
CA SER A 4 -15.79 -2.15 40.80
C SER A 4 -15.66 -2.59 39.35
N VAL A 5 -15.17 -1.65 38.55
CA VAL A 5 -14.84 -1.87 37.15
C VAL A 5 -13.42 -1.34 36.92
N THR A 6 -12.62 -2.08 36.15
CA THR A 6 -11.28 -1.64 35.77
C THR A 6 -11.07 -1.83 34.27
N ASP A 7 -10.71 -0.75 33.57
CA ASP A 7 -10.14 -0.84 32.23
C ASP A 7 -8.71 -0.33 32.20
N GLY A 8 -7.92 -0.90 31.30
CA GLY A 8 -6.63 -0.38 30.89
C GLY A 8 -6.37 -0.62 29.41
N ASP A 9 -7.45 -0.74 28.62
CA ASP A 9 -7.46 -1.03 27.18
C ASP A 9 -6.75 -2.34 26.83
N ALA A 10 -6.70 -3.26 27.79
CA ALA A 10 -6.03 -4.55 27.66
C ALA A 10 -6.87 -5.56 26.87
N VAL A 11 -8.20 -5.40 26.90
CA VAL A 11 -9.16 -6.18 26.10
C VAL A 11 -9.50 -5.35 24.86
N THR A 12 -9.34 -5.95 23.68
CA THR A 12 -9.52 -5.24 22.41
C THR A 12 -10.39 -6.08 21.48
N LEU A 13 -11.16 -5.37 20.66
CA LEU A 13 -11.88 -5.89 19.51
C LEU A 13 -11.18 -5.31 18.28
N THR A 14 -10.72 -6.18 17.40
CA THR A 14 -10.06 -5.77 16.16
C THR A 14 -10.63 -6.58 15.02
N THR A 15 -11.17 -5.87 14.03
CA THR A 15 -11.55 -6.42 12.73
C THR A 15 -10.58 -5.92 11.65
N GLN A 16 -10.62 -6.55 10.48
CA GLN A 16 -9.80 -6.23 9.31
C GLN A 16 -10.70 -5.84 8.14
N ASP A 17 -10.37 -4.71 7.51
CA ASP A 17 -11.06 -4.22 6.33
C ASP A 17 -10.92 -5.22 5.17
N ALA A 18 -9.78 -5.91 5.08
CA ALA A 18 -9.48 -6.96 4.09
C ALA A 18 -10.46 -8.14 4.09
N ASP A 19 -11.14 -8.38 5.21
CA ASP A 19 -12.11 -9.46 5.36
C ASP A 19 -13.56 -8.98 5.10
N THR A 20 -13.73 -7.71 4.74
CA THR A 20 -15.02 -7.07 4.43
C THR A 20 -15.17 -6.83 2.93
N ASP A 21 -16.33 -7.19 2.40
CA ASP A 21 -16.73 -6.91 1.02
C ASP A 21 -18.21 -6.50 1.04
N PRO A 22 -18.53 -5.26 0.64
CA PRO A 22 -19.87 -4.69 0.71
C PRO A 22 -20.99 -5.65 0.27
N GLY A 23 -21.74 -6.16 1.25
CA GLY A 23 -22.88 -7.05 1.04
C GLY A 23 -22.54 -8.52 0.73
N THR A 24 -21.28 -8.94 0.81
CA THR A 24 -20.88 -10.35 0.60
C THR A 24 -20.16 -10.98 1.79
N SER A 25 -19.25 -10.27 2.46
CA SER A 25 -18.54 -10.74 3.67
C SER A 25 -18.52 -9.68 4.76
N VAL A 26 -18.24 -10.15 5.98
CA VAL A 26 -18.13 -9.34 7.20
C VAL A 26 -16.99 -9.93 8.02
N ASP A 27 -16.29 -9.09 8.79
CA ASP A 27 -15.34 -9.54 9.80
C ASP A 27 -15.92 -9.39 11.21
N THR A 28 -15.46 -10.21 12.15
CA THR A 28 -16.02 -10.24 13.51
C THR A 28 -14.94 -10.51 14.55
N SER A 29 -14.94 -9.68 15.60
CA SER A 29 -14.09 -9.81 16.77
C SER A 29 -14.95 -9.92 18.02
N SER A 30 -14.66 -10.84 18.93
CA SER A 30 -15.37 -10.97 20.21
C SER A 30 -14.40 -11.07 21.38
N ALA A 31 -14.70 -10.39 22.48
CA ALA A 31 -13.91 -10.43 23.69
C ALA A 31 -14.78 -10.31 24.95
N ASP A 32 -14.30 -10.90 26.05
CA ASP A 32 -14.97 -10.86 27.35
C ASP A 32 -14.62 -9.57 28.10
N PHE A 33 -15.58 -8.65 28.15
CA PHE A 33 -15.51 -7.43 28.97
C PHE A 33 -16.20 -7.60 30.33
N GLY A 34 -17.02 -8.64 30.51
CA GLY A 34 -17.64 -8.97 31.80
C GLY A 34 -16.59 -9.23 32.88
N GLY A 35 -15.43 -9.78 32.49
CA GLY A 35 -14.26 -9.94 33.36
C GLY A 35 -13.68 -8.64 33.94
N ALA A 36 -14.01 -7.47 33.37
CA ALA A 36 -13.62 -6.16 33.91
C ALA A 36 -14.46 -5.72 35.11
N PHE A 37 -15.62 -6.35 35.32
CA PHE A 37 -16.55 -6.05 36.40
C PHE A 37 -16.38 -7.06 37.53
N ALA A 38 -16.26 -6.57 38.77
CA ALA A 38 -16.04 -7.40 39.93
C ALA A 38 -16.95 -6.98 41.08
N VAL A 39 -17.46 -7.96 41.82
CA VAL A 39 -18.10 -7.72 43.11
C VAL A 39 -17.02 -7.82 44.19
N ASP A 40 -16.66 -6.68 44.77
CA ASP A 40 -15.60 -6.57 45.78
C ASP A 40 -16.10 -7.00 47.16
N SER A 41 -17.35 -6.64 47.50
CA SER A 41 -17.98 -7.10 48.72
C SER A 41 -19.50 -7.13 48.62
N PHE A 42 -20.11 -8.01 49.41
CA PHE A 42 -21.55 -8.14 49.47
C PHE A 42 -22.02 -8.72 50.80
N ASP A 43 -23.28 -8.49 51.14
CA ASP A 43 -23.95 -9.03 52.32
C ASP A 43 -25.39 -9.41 51.96
N TYR A 44 -25.79 -10.64 52.27
CA TYR A 44 -27.15 -11.14 52.08
C TYR A 44 -28.07 -10.83 53.27
N GLY A 45 -27.59 -10.07 54.26
CA GLY A 45 -28.38 -9.71 55.42
C GLY A 45 -28.72 -10.91 56.31
N ALA A 46 -29.82 -10.78 57.06
CA ALA A 46 -30.22 -11.77 58.06
C ALA A 46 -30.90 -13.00 57.45
N ASP A 47 -31.39 -12.88 56.22
CA ASP A 47 -32.25 -13.86 55.56
C ASP A 47 -31.46 -14.97 54.85
N GLY A 48 -30.12 -14.86 54.88
CA GLY A 48 -29.19 -15.89 54.44
C GLY A 48 -28.87 -15.81 52.95
N ALA A 49 -27.93 -16.64 52.50
CA ALA A 49 -27.40 -16.54 51.15
C ALA A 49 -28.45 -16.81 50.06
N GLY A 50 -28.46 -15.95 49.03
CA GLY A 50 -29.17 -16.18 47.76
C GLY A 50 -28.21 -16.21 46.58
N SER A 51 -28.35 -15.29 45.62
CA SER A 51 -27.58 -15.26 44.36
C SER A 51 -26.99 -13.89 44.06
N ILE A 52 -26.00 -13.85 43.17
CA ILE A 52 -25.53 -12.64 42.50
C ILE A 52 -25.62 -12.91 41.00
N ALA A 53 -26.20 -11.99 40.25
CA ALA A 53 -26.28 -12.03 38.80
C ALA A 53 -25.79 -10.71 38.22
N TRP A 54 -25.21 -10.76 37.02
CA TRP A 54 -24.86 -9.58 36.25
C TRP A 54 -25.79 -9.49 35.04
N ASP A 55 -26.12 -8.25 34.69
CA ASP A 55 -26.81 -7.86 33.47
C ASP A 55 -25.99 -6.78 32.77
N TYR A 56 -25.75 -6.95 31.47
CA TYR A 56 -24.91 -6.08 30.66
C TYR A 56 -25.69 -5.43 29.53
N GLY A 57 -25.39 -4.17 29.24
CA GLY A 57 -26.01 -3.43 28.14
C GLY A 57 -25.09 -2.36 27.57
N LEU A 58 -25.24 -2.10 26.28
CA LEU A 58 -24.52 -1.03 25.59
C LEU A 58 -25.35 0.25 25.53
N SER A 59 -24.67 1.39 25.48
CA SER A 59 -25.29 2.68 25.20
C SER A 59 -24.39 3.59 24.38
N VAL A 60 -25.00 4.43 23.55
CA VAL A 60 -24.32 5.48 22.79
C VAL A 60 -24.42 6.79 23.56
N VAL A 61 -23.27 7.37 23.88
CA VAL A 61 -23.14 8.66 24.58
C VAL A 61 -23.10 9.83 23.59
N SER A 62 -22.44 9.62 22.45
CA SER A 62 -22.30 10.60 21.37
C SER A 62 -22.51 9.93 20.01
N ALA A 63 -23.24 10.60 19.12
CA ALA A 63 -23.51 10.07 17.78
C ALA A 63 -22.29 10.17 16.86
N ALA A 64 -21.55 11.28 16.85
CA ALA A 64 -20.37 11.40 15.99
C ALA A 64 -19.28 10.43 16.45
N SER A 65 -18.94 9.42 15.64
CA SER A 65 -17.88 8.46 15.96
C SER A 65 -16.48 9.07 15.82
N GLY A 66 -16.35 10.03 14.90
CA GLY A 66 -15.06 10.56 14.46
C GLY A 66 -14.44 9.78 13.30
N LEU A 67 -15.03 8.64 12.93
CA LEU A 67 -14.61 7.77 11.83
C LEU A 67 -15.38 8.10 10.55
N THR A 68 -14.83 7.69 9.41
CA THR A 68 -15.46 7.80 8.09
C THR A 68 -15.40 6.46 7.34
N SER A 69 -16.25 6.32 6.33
CA SER A 69 -16.30 5.21 5.36
C SER A 69 -16.77 5.81 4.04
N ASP A 70 -16.08 5.52 2.94
CA ASP A 70 -16.21 6.18 1.64
C ASP A 70 -16.15 7.73 1.75
N GLY A 71 -15.35 8.26 2.68
CA GLY A 71 -15.27 9.69 2.99
C GLY A 71 -16.53 10.28 3.65
N VAL A 72 -17.49 9.44 4.07
CA VAL A 72 -18.73 9.84 4.74
C VAL A 72 -18.63 9.56 6.24
N ALA A 73 -18.95 10.57 7.06
CA ALA A 73 -18.93 10.42 8.52
C ALA A 73 -19.85 9.30 9.02
N ILE A 74 -19.29 8.46 9.90
CA ILE A 74 -20.00 7.40 10.59
C ILE A 74 -20.70 7.98 11.82
N GLU A 75 -22.00 7.77 11.93
CA GLU A 75 -22.82 8.17 13.07
C GLU A 75 -23.29 6.94 13.85
N LEU A 76 -23.07 6.96 15.17
CA LEU A 76 -23.45 5.93 16.12
C LEU A 76 -24.90 6.12 16.57
N ALA A 77 -25.64 5.02 16.64
CA ALA A 77 -26.98 4.99 17.21
C ALA A 77 -27.32 3.63 17.80
N MET A 78 -28.24 3.60 18.77
CA MET A 78 -28.83 2.35 19.24
C MET A 78 -29.92 1.88 18.27
N ASN A 79 -29.87 0.62 17.86
CA ASN A 79 -30.94 -0.10 17.19
C ASN A 79 -31.38 -1.30 18.04
N GLY A 80 -32.29 -1.05 19.00
CA GLY A 80 -32.56 -2.00 20.07
C GLY A 80 -31.39 -2.02 21.06
N ASP A 81 -30.81 -3.20 21.27
CA ASP A 81 -29.68 -3.42 22.19
C ASP A 81 -28.31 -3.42 21.45
N VAL A 82 -28.34 -3.18 20.14
CA VAL A 82 -27.17 -3.13 19.26
C VAL A 82 -26.75 -1.68 19.03
N VAL A 83 -25.46 -1.38 19.14
CA VAL A 83 -24.89 -0.12 18.63
C VAL A 83 -24.60 -0.30 17.16
N GLU A 84 -25.11 0.59 16.32
CA GLU A 84 -24.81 0.64 14.89
C GLU A 84 -23.97 1.88 14.58
N GLY A 85 -22.86 1.71 13.85
CA GLY A 85 -22.17 2.78 13.14
C GLY A 85 -22.66 2.84 11.70
N ARG A 86 -23.17 3.99 11.26
CA ARG A 86 -23.68 4.17 9.88
C ARG A 86 -23.09 5.37 9.16
N ALA A 87 -22.56 5.16 7.95
CA ALA A 87 -22.15 6.20 7.02
C ALA A 87 -23.23 6.44 5.97
N GLY A 88 -23.81 7.64 5.88
CA GLY A 88 -24.82 7.96 4.86
C GLY A 88 -26.10 7.09 4.90
N GLY A 89 -26.32 6.34 5.98
CA GLY A 89 -27.40 5.36 6.13
C GLY A 89 -26.99 3.90 5.84
N VAL A 90 -25.82 3.66 5.26
CA VAL A 90 -25.20 2.33 5.13
C VAL A 90 -24.72 1.86 6.50
N LEU A 91 -24.84 0.57 6.79
CA LEU A 91 -24.36 -0.01 8.06
C LEU A 91 -22.89 -0.38 7.88
N VAL A 92 -22.00 0.20 8.68
CA VAL A 92 -20.55 0.00 8.57
C VAL A 92 -20.06 -0.97 9.63
N PHE A 93 -20.47 -0.80 10.88
CA PHE A 93 -20.17 -1.78 11.94
C PHE A 93 -21.27 -1.86 12.99
N THR A 94 -21.27 -2.94 13.78
CA THR A 94 -22.09 -3.10 14.98
C THR A 94 -21.27 -3.48 16.20
N LEU A 95 -21.74 -3.07 17.38
CA LEU A 95 -21.33 -3.63 18.67
C LEU A 95 -22.54 -4.25 19.35
N GLU A 96 -22.40 -5.50 19.78
CA GLU A 96 -23.41 -6.26 20.52
C GLU A 96 -22.79 -6.83 21.80
N VAL A 97 -23.55 -6.89 22.89
CA VAL A 97 -23.11 -7.53 24.13
C VAL A 97 -24.04 -8.69 24.49
N ASP A 98 -23.47 -9.81 24.91
CA ASP A 98 -24.23 -10.86 25.60
C ASP A 98 -24.57 -10.37 27.02
N ASP A 99 -25.85 -10.15 27.27
CA ASP A 99 -26.40 -9.53 28.47
C ASP A 99 -26.07 -10.29 29.77
N THR A 100 -25.69 -11.56 29.69
CA THR A 100 -25.36 -12.38 30.87
C THR A 100 -23.86 -12.57 31.11
N THR A 101 -23.05 -12.53 30.05
CA THR A 101 -21.61 -12.82 30.13
C THR A 101 -20.75 -11.57 29.99
N GLY A 102 -21.26 -10.50 29.38
CA GLY A 102 -20.48 -9.30 29.09
C GLY A 102 -19.49 -9.49 27.93
N VAL A 103 -19.65 -10.55 27.13
CA VAL A 103 -18.90 -10.72 25.89
C VAL A 103 -19.42 -9.70 24.87
N VAL A 104 -18.55 -8.80 24.42
CA VAL A 104 -18.85 -7.83 23.38
C VAL A 104 -18.34 -8.36 22.04
N THR A 105 -19.15 -8.19 21.00
CA THR A 105 -18.83 -8.57 19.63
C THR A 105 -18.87 -7.33 18.74
N LEU A 106 -17.77 -7.06 18.05
CA LEU A 106 -17.64 -6.12 16.94
C LEU A 106 -17.89 -6.90 15.65
N THR A 107 -18.81 -6.44 14.81
CA THR A 107 -18.97 -6.94 13.43
C THR A 107 -18.78 -5.78 12.47
N GLN A 108 -17.90 -5.92 11.50
CA GLN A 108 -17.64 -4.93 10.46
C GLN A 108 -18.24 -5.40 9.13
N TYR A 109 -18.92 -4.51 8.44
CA TYR A 109 -19.68 -4.76 7.20
C TYR A 109 -19.12 -4.03 5.99
N GLU A 110 -18.52 -2.87 6.24
CA GLU A 110 -17.90 -2.00 5.26
C GLU A 110 -16.56 -1.53 5.87
N GLU A 111 -15.65 -1.12 5.01
CA GLU A 111 -14.36 -0.49 5.31
C GLU A 111 -14.50 0.72 6.24
N ILE A 112 -13.39 1.13 6.84
CA ILE A 112 -13.23 2.37 7.57
C ILE A 112 -12.12 3.13 6.84
N ASP A 113 -12.30 4.42 6.53
CA ASP A 113 -11.19 5.17 5.94
C ASP A 113 -10.07 5.37 6.99
N HIS A 114 -8.81 5.19 6.60
CA HIS A 114 -7.65 5.40 7.48
C HIS A 114 -6.86 6.67 7.15
N ASP A 115 -5.90 7.01 8.00
CA ASP A 115 -5.09 8.22 7.87
C ASP A 115 -4.02 8.11 6.75
N LEU A 116 -4.09 8.99 5.74
CA LEU A 116 -3.13 9.04 4.64
C LEU A 116 -1.77 9.72 5.01
N PRO A 117 -0.66 9.34 4.32
CA PRO A 117 -0.51 8.14 3.51
C PRO A 117 -0.31 6.94 4.44
N GLY A 118 -0.98 5.83 4.16
CA GLY A 118 -0.88 4.64 4.97
C GLY A 118 0.51 4.00 4.97
N ASP A 119 0.72 3.01 5.83
CA ASP A 119 1.99 2.29 5.93
C ASP A 119 2.13 1.33 4.75
N ASN A 120 2.76 1.84 3.68
CA ASN A 120 3.07 1.15 2.42
C ASN A 120 3.77 -0.21 2.53
N SER A 121 4.12 -0.68 3.73
CA SER A 121 4.73 -1.97 3.99
C SER A 121 3.94 -2.89 4.91
N ASN A 122 2.92 -2.38 5.61
CA ASN A 122 2.13 -3.14 6.58
C ASN A 122 0.80 -2.46 6.96
N TYR A 123 -0.14 -2.39 6.02
CA TYR A 123 -1.47 -1.82 6.25
C TYR A 123 -2.21 -2.48 7.42
N ASP A 124 -2.13 -3.80 7.61
CA ASP A 124 -2.73 -4.48 8.78
C ASP A 124 -2.34 -3.91 10.17
N ALA A 125 -1.20 -3.19 10.27
CA ALA A 125 -0.77 -2.55 11.52
C ALA A 125 -1.26 -1.10 11.70
N GLN A 126 -1.82 -0.51 10.65
CA GLN A 126 -2.52 0.76 10.67
C GLN A 126 -3.92 0.51 11.22
N LEU A 127 -4.23 1.20 12.31
CA LEU A 127 -5.46 0.99 13.05
C LEU A 127 -6.19 2.31 13.20
N GLU A 128 -7.45 2.32 12.79
CA GLU A 128 -8.38 3.34 13.21
C GLU A 128 -9.12 2.88 14.48
N VAL A 129 -9.33 3.80 15.43
CA VAL A 129 -9.72 3.45 16.80
C VAL A 129 -10.90 4.29 17.26
N LEU A 130 -11.95 3.63 17.72
CA LEU A 130 -13.11 4.34 18.27
C LEU A 130 -12.68 5.19 19.48
N GLY A 131 -13.01 6.49 19.44
CA GLY A 131 -12.64 7.43 20.49
C GLY A 131 -13.33 7.19 21.83
N THR A 132 -12.78 7.79 22.89
CA THR A 132 -13.33 7.75 24.25
C THR A 132 -14.65 8.51 24.38
N GLY A 133 -15.54 8.05 25.25
CA GLY A 133 -16.79 8.72 25.61
C GLY A 133 -17.86 8.63 24.54
N LEU A 134 -17.78 7.61 23.68
CA LEU A 134 -18.70 7.40 22.56
C LEU A 134 -19.68 6.25 22.83
N VAL A 135 -19.15 5.11 23.27
CA VAL A 135 -19.92 3.90 23.59
C VAL A 135 -19.55 3.42 24.98
N GLU A 136 -20.57 3.19 25.80
CA GLU A 136 -20.43 2.72 27.17
C GLU A 136 -21.01 1.31 27.32
N LEU A 137 -20.27 0.40 27.94
CA LEU A 137 -20.75 -0.87 28.45
C LEU A 137 -21.16 -0.69 29.92
N THR A 138 -22.45 -0.86 30.20
CA THR A 138 -23.02 -0.83 31.54
C THR A 138 -23.13 -2.25 32.07
N GLY A 139 -22.63 -2.49 33.28
CA GLY A 139 -22.83 -3.74 34.03
C GLY A 139 -23.61 -3.46 35.31
N THR A 140 -24.71 -4.18 35.53
CA THR A 140 -25.51 -4.10 36.77
C THR A 140 -25.43 -5.41 37.52
N ALA A 141 -24.87 -5.37 38.73
CA ALA A 141 -24.84 -6.50 39.65
C ALA A 141 -26.08 -6.49 40.54
N THR A 142 -26.92 -7.52 40.44
CA THR A 142 -28.07 -7.73 41.32
C THR A 142 -27.76 -8.84 42.32
N ILE A 143 -27.77 -8.50 43.61
CA ILE A 143 -27.74 -9.47 44.69
C ILE A 143 -29.17 -9.77 45.16
N THR A 144 -29.46 -11.03 45.43
CA THR A 144 -30.74 -11.51 45.99
C THR A 144 -30.45 -12.35 47.22
N ASP A 145 -31.14 -12.13 48.33
CA ASP A 145 -30.99 -12.94 49.55
C ASP A 145 -31.91 -14.17 49.59
N GLY A 146 -31.97 -14.84 50.74
CA GLY A 146 -32.65 -16.11 50.92
C GLY A 146 -34.19 -16.04 50.88
N ASP A 147 -34.81 -14.89 51.11
CA ASP A 147 -36.27 -14.71 51.03
C ASP A 147 -36.73 -13.89 49.82
N GLY A 148 -35.78 -13.30 49.08
CA GLY A 148 -35.97 -12.77 47.74
C GLY A 148 -35.82 -11.25 47.64
N ASP A 149 -35.35 -10.58 48.70
CA ASP A 149 -35.04 -9.17 48.64
C ASP A 149 -33.79 -8.93 47.77
N THR A 150 -33.79 -7.82 47.02
CA THR A 150 -32.71 -7.48 46.08
C THR A 150 -32.03 -6.16 46.39
N ALA A 151 -30.75 -6.07 46.04
CA ALA A 151 -30.01 -4.82 45.94
C ALA A 151 -29.17 -4.83 44.65
N GLU A 152 -28.93 -3.65 44.10
CA GLU A 152 -28.26 -3.49 42.81
C GLU A 152 -27.15 -2.46 42.89
N GLU A 153 -26.15 -2.62 42.04
CA GLU A 153 -25.13 -1.64 41.76
C GLU A 153 -24.77 -1.66 40.28
N THR A 154 -24.67 -0.48 39.69
CA THR A 154 -24.42 -0.28 38.27
C THR A 154 -23.10 0.42 38.08
N LEU A 155 -22.29 -0.11 37.15
CA LEU A 155 -20.99 0.39 36.78
C LEU A 155 -20.94 0.60 35.27
N VAL A 156 -20.03 1.47 34.84
CA VAL A 156 -19.89 1.84 33.43
C VAL A 156 -18.43 1.73 33.01
N LEU A 157 -18.22 1.15 31.84
CA LEU A 157 -16.95 1.00 31.14
C LEU A 157 -17.04 1.75 29.81
N ASP A 158 -16.05 2.59 29.50
CA ASP A 158 -15.92 3.23 28.19
C ASP A 158 -15.24 2.25 27.23
N LEU A 159 -15.79 2.01 26.04
CA LEU A 159 -15.20 1.12 25.03
C LEU A 159 -14.24 1.85 24.07
N GLY A 160 -14.07 3.15 24.23
CA GLY A 160 -13.11 3.91 23.43
C GLY A 160 -11.68 3.44 23.66
N GLY A 161 -10.92 3.21 22.59
CA GLY A 161 -9.59 2.59 22.65
C GLY A 161 -9.60 1.06 22.55
N ASN A 162 -10.72 0.40 22.86
CA ASN A 162 -10.86 -1.06 22.76
C ASN A 162 -11.29 -1.52 21.37
N VAL A 163 -12.12 -0.74 20.66
CA VAL A 163 -12.66 -1.06 19.33
C VAL A 163 -11.72 -0.50 18.25
N ARG A 164 -11.20 -1.37 17.38
CA ARG A 164 -10.17 -1.05 16.38
C ARG A 164 -10.48 -1.69 15.04
N PHE A 165 -10.07 -1.03 13.96
CA PHE A 165 -10.25 -1.47 12.58
C PHE A 165 -8.89 -1.44 11.90
N ALA A 166 -8.43 -2.59 11.42
CA ALA A 166 -7.16 -2.74 10.72
C ALA A 166 -7.36 -2.51 9.23
N ASP A 167 -6.49 -1.67 8.69
CA ASP A 167 -6.49 -1.21 7.31
C ASP A 167 -6.22 -2.35 6.31
N ASP A 168 -6.66 -2.16 5.08
CA ASP A 168 -6.38 -3.00 3.92
C ASP A 168 -6.04 -2.13 2.72
N GLY A 169 -4.81 -1.62 2.71
CA GLY A 169 -4.32 -0.81 1.61
C GLY A 169 -3.92 -1.61 0.36
N PRO A 170 -3.50 -0.90 -0.70
CA PRO A 170 -3.36 -1.48 -2.02
C PRO A 170 -2.06 -2.29 -2.14
N ALA A 171 -2.06 -3.26 -3.05
CA ALA A 171 -0.90 -4.09 -3.37
C ALA A 171 -0.69 -4.17 -4.89
N ILE A 172 0.56 -4.21 -5.32
CA ILE A 172 0.93 -4.34 -6.73
C ILE A 172 2.11 -5.29 -6.90
N ASP A 173 2.05 -6.10 -7.95
CA ASP A 173 3.12 -7.00 -8.41
C ASP A 173 3.47 -6.61 -9.86
N ALA A 174 4.56 -5.87 -10.00
CA ALA A 174 5.09 -5.40 -11.26
C ALA A 174 6.10 -6.39 -11.83
N ALA A 175 6.07 -6.55 -13.14
CA ALA A 175 7.00 -7.40 -13.87
C ALA A 175 7.59 -6.66 -15.06
N VAL A 176 8.71 -7.19 -15.53
CA VAL A 176 9.38 -6.70 -16.72
C VAL A 176 9.84 -7.87 -17.55
N THR A 177 9.56 -7.82 -18.85
CA THR A 177 10.03 -8.82 -19.81
C THR A 177 10.53 -8.11 -21.06
N ASP A 178 11.82 -8.22 -21.34
CA ASP A 178 12.36 -7.99 -22.67
C ASP A 178 13.33 -9.12 -23.02
N GLY A 179 13.27 -9.54 -24.27
CA GLY A 179 14.17 -10.53 -24.85
C GLY A 179 15.05 -9.90 -25.93
N ASP A 180 15.49 -8.66 -25.69
CA ASP A 180 16.18 -7.77 -26.63
C ASP A 180 15.39 -7.56 -27.93
N THR A 181 14.06 -7.53 -27.83
CA THR A 181 13.18 -7.47 -29.00
C THR A 181 13.02 -6.05 -29.53
N VAL A 182 13.16 -5.07 -28.63
CA VAL A 182 13.16 -3.64 -28.96
C VAL A 182 14.61 -3.17 -29.05
N THR A 183 15.03 -2.62 -30.18
CA THR A 183 16.41 -2.19 -30.38
C THR A 183 16.47 -0.76 -30.86
N LEU A 184 17.46 -0.02 -30.37
CA LEU A 184 17.85 1.29 -30.85
C LEU A 184 19.16 1.12 -31.62
N THR A 185 19.14 1.42 -32.90
CA THR A 185 20.34 1.41 -33.75
C THR A 185 20.54 2.78 -34.36
N THR A 186 21.73 3.34 -34.14
CA THR A 186 22.27 4.45 -34.94
C THR A 186 23.39 3.97 -35.84
N PHE A 187 23.74 4.78 -36.81
CA PHE A 187 24.72 4.47 -37.84
C PHE A 187 25.84 5.52 -37.84
N ASP A 188 27.08 5.04 -37.83
CA ASP A 188 28.27 5.88 -37.87
C ASP A 188 28.33 6.68 -39.19
N ALA A 189 27.83 6.11 -40.29
CA ALA A 189 27.82 6.74 -41.61
C ALA A 189 26.92 7.99 -41.69
N GLU A 190 25.98 8.14 -40.75
CA GLU A 190 25.04 9.23 -40.62
C GLU A 190 25.52 10.27 -39.58
N THR A 191 26.62 9.98 -38.89
CA THR A 191 27.22 10.80 -37.85
C THR A 191 28.51 11.44 -38.37
N ASP A 192 28.63 12.76 -38.26
CA ASP A 192 29.87 13.50 -38.60
C ASP A 192 30.14 14.52 -37.50
N PRO A 193 31.26 14.39 -36.77
CA PRO A 193 31.61 15.23 -35.63
C PRO A 193 31.39 16.73 -35.84
N GLY A 194 30.43 17.28 -35.10
CA GLY A 194 30.08 18.70 -35.13
C GLY A 194 29.30 19.16 -36.37
N THR A 195 28.86 18.25 -37.25
CA THR A 195 28.04 18.59 -38.43
C THR A 195 26.71 17.84 -38.50
N SER A 196 26.68 16.54 -38.20
CA SER A 196 25.46 15.71 -38.17
C SER A 196 25.46 14.69 -37.05
N THR A 197 24.27 14.26 -36.67
CA THR A 197 23.99 13.29 -35.62
C THR A 197 22.96 12.30 -36.15
N ASP A 198 23.07 11.02 -35.81
CA ASP A 198 22.01 10.05 -36.06
C ASP A 198 21.15 9.82 -34.80
N THR A 199 19.88 9.45 -34.98
CA THR A 199 18.94 9.26 -33.87
C THR A 199 17.99 8.09 -34.11
N SER A 200 17.90 7.23 -33.09
CA SER A 200 16.98 6.10 -33.01
C SER A 200 15.98 6.33 -31.87
N ILE A 201 14.73 5.94 -32.07
CA ILE A 201 13.66 6.08 -31.06
C ILE A 201 12.85 4.80 -31.02
N ALA A 202 12.60 4.29 -29.82
CA ALA A 202 11.82 3.08 -29.59
C ALA A 202 11.08 3.13 -28.25
N ASP A 203 9.94 2.45 -28.19
CA ASP A 203 9.10 2.38 -27.00
C ASP A 203 9.48 1.13 -26.19
N PHE A 204 9.97 1.35 -24.96
CA PHE A 204 10.27 0.29 -24.00
C PHE A 204 9.22 0.18 -22.90
N GLY A 205 8.26 1.12 -22.80
CA GLY A 205 7.22 1.10 -21.78
C GLY A 205 6.35 -0.16 -21.87
N GLY A 206 6.15 -0.69 -23.09
CA GLY A 206 5.45 -1.96 -23.31
C GLY A 206 6.13 -3.22 -22.75
N ALA A 207 7.39 -3.13 -22.30
CA ALA A 207 8.09 -4.23 -21.63
C ALA A 207 7.74 -4.36 -20.14
N PHE A 208 7.16 -3.30 -19.56
CA PHE A 208 6.76 -3.21 -18.16
C PHE A 208 5.27 -3.57 -18.04
N THR A 209 4.95 -4.49 -17.12
CA THR A 209 3.59 -5.00 -16.92
C THR A 209 3.25 -5.10 -15.45
N VAL A 210 1.94 -5.12 -15.15
CA VAL A 210 1.43 -5.46 -13.83
C VAL A 210 0.89 -6.88 -13.91
N ASP A 211 1.52 -7.80 -13.18
CA ASP A 211 1.16 -9.22 -13.16
C ASP A 211 -0.05 -9.46 -12.26
N SER A 212 -0.10 -8.80 -11.11
CA SER A 212 -1.26 -8.76 -10.23
C SER A 212 -1.34 -7.44 -9.48
N PHE A 213 -2.55 -7.09 -9.03
CA PHE A 213 -2.78 -5.93 -8.17
C PHE A 213 -4.05 -6.13 -7.36
N ASP A 214 -4.13 -5.42 -6.24
CA ASP A 214 -5.31 -5.28 -5.39
C ASP A 214 -5.42 -3.82 -4.94
N TYR A 215 -6.62 -3.27 -4.95
CA TYR A 215 -6.86 -1.91 -4.43
C TYR A 215 -7.25 -1.94 -2.95
N GLY A 216 -7.33 -3.11 -2.32
CA GLY A 216 -7.80 -3.21 -0.95
C GLY A 216 -9.30 -2.97 -0.84
N ALA A 217 -9.76 -2.70 0.39
CA ALA A 217 -11.17 -2.56 0.73
C ALA A 217 -11.77 -1.22 0.26
N ASP A 218 -10.95 -0.17 0.11
CA ASP A 218 -11.38 1.21 -0.24
C ASP A 218 -11.83 1.38 -1.69
N GLY A 219 -11.76 0.30 -2.47
CA GLY A 219 -12.23 0.24 -3.84
C GLY A 219 -11.24 0.81 -4.85
N ALA A 220 -11.64 0.76 -6.13
CA ALA A 220 -10.71 0.97 -7.22
C ALA A 220 -10.27 2.44 -7.39
N GLY A 221 -8.96 2.67 -7.44
CA GLY A 221 -8.36 3.94 -7.86
C GLY A 221 -7.66 3.86 -9.22
N SER A 222 -6.33 4.00 -9.23
CA SER A 222 -5.53 4.06 -10.46
C SER A 222 -4.17 3.36 -10.35
N ILE A 223 -3.60 3.01 -11.50
CA ILE A 223 -2.20 2.57 -11.61
C ILE A 223 -1.50 3.50 -12.60
N ALA A 224 -0.33 4.01 -12.23
CA ALA A 224 0.53 4.84 -13.06
C ALA A 224 1.95 4.25 -13.13
N TRP A 225 2.66 4.53 -14.21
CA TRP A 225 4.06 4.16 -14.38
C TRP A 225 4.92 5.41 -14.55
N ASP A 226 6.06 5.40 -13.88
CA ASP A 226 7.13 6.39 -14.05
C ASP A 226 8.43 5.66 -14.45
N TYR A 227 9.13 6.20 -15.44
CA TYR A 227 10.33 5.61 -16.00
C TYR A 227 11.54 6.52 -15.82
N SER A 228 12.70 5.93 -15.55
CA SER A 228 13.97 6.65 -15.48
C SER A 228 15.12 5.77 -15.98
N LEU A 229 16.25 6.40 -16.35
CA LEU A 229 17.47 5.69 -16.72
C LEU A 229 18.38 5.53 -15.50
N VAL A 230 18.95 4.33 -15.35
CA VAL A 230 19.88 3.98 -14.27
C VAL A 230 21.20 3.50 -14.86
N ILE A 231 22.29 4.22 -14.58
CA ILE A 231 23.64 3.76 -14.92
C ILE A 231 24.08 2.74 -13.87
N ASP A 232 24.01 1.45 -14.21
CA ASP A 232 24.46 0.35 -13.36
C ASP A 232 25.99 0.24 -13.31
N ASN A 233 26.64 0.59 -14.43
CA ASN A 233 28.09 0.65 -14.54
C ASN A 233 28.50 1.79 -15.47
N ALA A 234 29.37 2.67 -14.98
CA ALA A 234 29.85 3.80 -15.77
C ALA A 234 30.68 3.36 -16.99
N THR A 235 31.37 2.22 -16.96
CA THR A 235 32.15 1.79 -18.13
C THR A 235 31.23 1.10 -19.14
N SER A 236 31.05 1.73 -20.31
CA SER A 236 30.11 1.26 -21.33
C SER A 236 30.55 -0.02 -22.05
N GLY A 237 31.87 -0.28 -22.09
CA GLY A 237 32.49 -1.32 -22.91
C GLY A 237 32.78 -0.89 -24.35
N LEU A 238 32.36 0.32 -24.75
CA LEU A 238 32.60 0.91 -26.06
C LEU A 238 33.80 1.86 -26.03
N SER A 239 34.33 2.21 -27.20
CA SER A 239 35.31 3.28 -27.38
C SER A 239 35.02 4.12 -28.62
N SER A 240 35.61 5.32 -28.67
CA SER A 240 35.64 6.22 -29.83
C SER A 240 37.05 6.78 -29.93
N ASP A 241 37.60 6.83 -31.15
CA ASP A 241 38.99 7.23 -31.40
C ASP A 241 40.04 6.46 -30.56
N GLY A 242 39.74 5.21 -30.20
CA GLY A 242 40.54 4.36 -29.32
C GLY A 242 40.52 4.76 -27.84
N VAL A 243 39.62 5.65 -27.42
CA VAL A 243 39.42 6.09 -26.04
C VAL A 243 38.12 5.51 -25.50
N ALA A 244 38.17 4.87 -24.33
CA ALA A 244 37.00 4.27 -23.69
C ALA A 244 35.89 5.31 -23.45
N ILE A 245 34.64 4.88 -23.66
CA ILE A 245 33.44 5.67 -23.40
C ILE A 245 32.93 5.33 -22.00
N ASP A 246 32.87 6.34 -21.13
CA ASP A 246 32.23 6.23 -19.82
C ASP A 246 30.87 6.97 -19.83
N LEU A 247 29.89 6.40 -19.12
CA LEU A 247 28.54 6.93 -18.96
C LEU A 247 28.46 7.85 -17.74
N THR A 248 27.77 8.96 -17.90
CA THR A 248 27.45 9.90 -16.80
C THR A 248 26.03 10.44 -16.96
N MET A 249 25.34 10.72 -15.85
CA MET A 249 24.05 11.42 -15.90
C MET A 249 24.25 12.93 -16.01
N ASN A 250 23.51 13.55 -16.93
CA ASN A 250 23.37 14.99 -17.08
C ASN A 250 21.88 15.38 -17.00
N GLY A 251 21.38 15.55 -15.78
CA GLY A 251 19.93 15.54 -15.54
C GLY A 251 19.40 14.12 -15.75
N ASP A 252 18.32 13.99 -16.52
CA ASP A 252 17.66 12.71 -16.82
C ASP A 252 18.18 12.05 -18.12
N VAL A 253 19.24 12.62 -18.70
CA VAL A 253 19.90 12.13 -19.92
C VAL A 253 21.23 11.47 -19.55
N VAL A 254 21.44 10.27 -20.05
CA VAL A 254 22.73 9.56 -19.99
C VAL A 254 23.61 10.09 -21.12
N GLU A 255 24.82 10.52 -20.79
CA GLU A 255 25.86 10.91 -21.73
C GLU A 255 26.98 9.86 -21.74
N GLY A 256 27.28 9.30 -22.92
CA GLY A 256 28.50 8.53 -23.16
C GLY A 256 29.61 9.47 -23.62
N ARG A 257 30.74 9.50 -22.90
CA ARG A 257 31.87 10.40 -23.20
C ARG A 257 33.20 9.67 -23.34
N ALA A 258 33.94 9.97 -24.40
CA ALA A 258 35.31 9.53 -24.62
C ALA A 258 36.28 10.71 -24.43
N GLY A 259 37.17 10.63 -23.44
CA GLY A 259 38.16 11.69 -23.18
C GLY A 259 37.55 13.09 -22.90
N GLY A 260 36.27 13.14 -22.50
CA GLY A 260 35.51 14.37 -22.28
C GLY A 260 34.67 14.84 -23.49
N VAL A 261 34.86 14.25 -24.67
CA VAL A 261 34.03 14.47 -25.86
C VAL A 261 32.71 13.70 -25.69
N LEU A 262 31.59 14.29 -26.10
CA LEU A 262 30.27 13.65 -26.07
C LEU A 262 30.12 12.76 -27.30
N VAL A 263 29.91 11.47 -27.11
CA VAL A 263 29.83 10.48 -28.21
C VAL A 263 28.38 10.09 -28.48
N PHE A 264 27.59 9.81 -27.45
CA PHE A 264 26.15 9.55 -27.59
C PHE A 264 25.37 10.02 -26.37
N THR A 265 24.06 10.16 -26.52
CA THR A 265 23.11 10.36 -25.43
C THR A 265 21.99 9.34 -25.47
N VAL A 266 21.53 8.90 -24.30
CA VAL A 266 20.29 8.14 -24.13
C VAL A 266 19.37 8.94 -23.22
N ALA A 267 18.14 9.19 -23.69
CA ALA A 267 17.11 9.88 -22.93
C ALA A 267 15.83 9.03 -22.91
N ILE A 268 15.03 9.18 -21.86
CA ILE A 268 13.73 8.50 -21.73
C ILE A 268 12.64 9.52 -21.47
N ASP A 269 11.46 9.30 -22.05
CA ASP A 269 10.23 9.97 -21.63
C ASP A 269 9.68 9.25 -20.39
N ASP A 270 9.64 9.97 -19.27
CA ASP A 270 9.33 9.46 -17.94
C ASP A 270 7.90 8.91 -17.80
N THR A 271 6.98 9.28 -18.69
CA THR A 271 5.59 8.82 -18.66
C THR A 271 5.30 7.67 -19.63
N THR A 272 6.03 7.59 -20.74
CA THR A 272 5.74 6.62 -21.80
C THR A 272 6.77 5.50 -21.90
N GLY A 273 7.97 5.67 -21.33
CA GLY A 273 9.07 4.72 -21.48
C GLY A 273 9.68 4.74 -22.89
N VAL A 274 9.40 5.77 -23.70
CA VAL A 274 10.02 5.96 -25.01
C VAL A 274 11.46 6.41 -24.82
N VAL A 275 12.40 5.63 -25.36
CA VAL A 275 13.83 5.91 -25.29
C VAL A 275 14.32 6.49 -26.62
N THR A 276 15.13 7.53 -26.53
CA THR A 276 15.83 8.18 -27.64
C THR A 276 17.33 7.98 -27.48
N LEU A 277 17.96 7.36 -28.49
CA LEU A 277 19.41 7.27 -28.65
C LEU A 277 19.84 8.29 -29.71
N THR A 278 20.79 9.16 -29.38
CA THR A 278 21.39 10.09 -30.35
C THR A 278 22.90 9.95 -30.34
N GLN A 279 23.51 9.80 -31.51
CA GLN A 279 24.94 9.66 -31.70
C GLN A 279 25.55 10.96 -32.26
N TYR A 280 26.71 11.34 -31.76
CA TYR A 280 27.42 12.60 -32.07
C TYR A 280 28.84 12.36 -32.63
N GLU A 281 29.47 11.26 -32.26
CA GLU A 281 30.78 10.82 -32.75
C GLU A 281 30.72 9.32 -33.08
N GLU A 282 31.66 8.83 -33.87
CA GLU A 282 31.75 7.42 -34.27
C GLU A 282 32.03 6.48 -33.09
N ILE A 283 31.72 5.19 -33.27
CA ILE A 283 32.05 4.13 -32.34
C ILE A 283 33.14 3.25 -32.96
N ASP A 284 34.18 2.94 -32.19
CA ASP A 284 35.19 1.99 -32.65
C ASP A 284 34.58 0.60 -32.81
N HIS A 285 34.78 -0.01 -33.98
CA HIS A 285 34.32 -1.34 -34.30
C HIS A 285 35.44 -2.37 -34.39
N ASP A 286 35.12 -3.62 -34.06
CA ASP A 286 36.08 -4.72 -34.09
C ASP A 286 36.77 -4.91 -35.46
N LEU A 287 38.08 -5.16 -35.46
CA LEU A 287 38.85 -5.43 -36.67
C LEU A 287 39.16 -6.94 -36.85
N PRO A 288 39.12 -7.47 -38.09
CA PRO A 288 38.82 -6.77 -39.35
C PRO A 288 37.31 -6.58 -39.55
N GLY A 289 36.93 -5.43 -40.13
CA GLY A 289 35.51 -5.12 -40.36
C GLY A 289 34.80 -6.05 -41.36
N ASP A 290 33.48 -6.01 -41.39
CA ASP A 290 32.64 -6.89 -42.22
C ASP A 290 32.76 -6.56 -43.72
N SER A 291 33.35 -7.49 -44.47
CA SER A 291 33.57 -7.35 -45.92
C SER A 291 32.31 -7.47 -46.80
N SER A 292 31.15 -7.79 -46.22
CA SER A 292 29.89 -8.03 -46.92
C SER A 292 28.87 -6.90 -46.78
N SER A 293 28.80 -6.26 -45.62
CA SER A 293 28.05 -5.03 -45.34
C SER A 293 28.58 -4.42 -44.03
N HIS A 294 29.06 -3.17 -44.07
CA HIS A 294 29.54 -2.52 -42.85
C HIS A 294 28.37 -2.28 -41.87
N ASP A 295 27.20 -1.87 -42.37
CA ASP A 295 25.98 -1.68 -41.55
C ASP A 295 25.52 -2.92 -40.75
N SER A 296 26.00 -4.13 -41.08
CA SER A 296 25.68 -5.35 -40.31
C SER A 296 26.68 -5.66 -39.20
N GLN A 297 27.81 -4.97 -39.18
CA GLN A 297 28.72 -4.95 -38.04
C GLN A 297 28.16 -3.98 -37.00
N LEU A 298 27.83 -4.53 -35.84
CA LEU A 298 27.21 -3.79 -34.75
C LEU A 298 28.09 -3.90 -33.52
N GLU A 299 28.38 -2.78 -32.90
CA GLU A 299 28.76 -2.74 -31.50
C GLU A 299 27.54 -2.40 -30.66
N ALA A 300 27.45 -2.99 -29.47
CA ALA A 300 26.32 -2.82 -28.59
C ALA A 300 26.78 -2.48 -27.19
N LEU A 301 25.94 -1.75 -26.46
CA LEU A 301 26.17 -1.52 -25.04
C LEU A 301 26.24 -2.87 -24.31
N ALA A 302 27.21 -3.03 -23.42
CA ALA A 302 27.35 -4.27 -22.68
C ALA A 302 26.21 -4.44 -21.65
N ASN A 303 25.87 -5.69 -21.33
CA ASN A 303 24.88 -6.02 -20.30
C ASN A 303 25.29 -5.48 -18.93
N GLY A 304 24.30 -5.06 -18.14
CA GLY A 304 24.47 -4.53 -16.80
C GLY A 304 25.20 -3.19 -16.75
N VAL A 305 25.10 -2.40 -17.82
CA VAL A 305 25.69 -1.06 -17.93
C VAL A 305 24.64 0.02 -17.71
N LEU A 306 23.49 -0.12 -18.38
CA LEU A 306 22.41 0.86 -18.37
C LEU A 306 21.08 0.11 -18.32
N SER A 307 20.22 0.49 -17.39
CA SER A 307 18.86 -0.04 -17.28
C SER A 307 17.81 1.05 -17.36
N ILE A 308 16.59 0.68 -17.73
CA ILE A 308 15.39 1.45 -17.45
C ILE A 308 14.85 0.98 -16.10
N SER A 309 14.64 1.91 -15.17
CA SER A 309 13.87 1.69 -13.96
C SER A 309 12.43 2.11 -14.23
N GLY A 310 11.50 1.17 -14.16
CA GLY A 310 10.06 1.43 -14.20
C GLY A 310 9.47 1.23 -12.82
N THR A 311 8.78 2.24 -12.30
CA THR A 311 8.06 2.18 -11.03
C THR A 311 6.57 2.24 -11.29
N ALA A 312 5.85 1.18 -10.92
CA ALA A 312 4.40 1.14 -10.94
C ALA A 312 3.89 1.64 -9.58
N THR A 313 3.03 2.65 -9.59
CA THR A 313 2.34 3.17 -8.41
C THR A 313 0.86 2.82 -8.52
N ILE A 314 0.33 2.10 -7.54
CA ILE A 314 -1.10 1.88 -7.35
C ILE A 314 -1.64 2.84 -6.31
N THR A 315 -2.84 3.36 -6.55
CA THR A 315 -3.61 4.19 -5.62
C THR A 315 -5.03 3.64 -5.56
N ASP A 316 -5.61 3.46 -4.39
CA ASP A 316 -7.01 3.02 -4.21
C ASP A 316 -8.01 4.18 -4.17
N GLY A 317 -9.20 3.93 -3.61
CA GLY A 317 -10.32 4.86 -3.58
C GLY A 317 -10.17 6.00 -2.57
N ASP A 318 -9.53 5.76 -1.43
CA ASP A 318 -9.37 6.75 -0.36
C ASP A 318 -8.05 7.55 -0.52
N GLY A 319 -7.08 7.00 -1.25
CA GLY A 319 -5.84 7.65 -1.65
C GLY A 319 -4.58 6.99 -1.14
N ASP A 320 -4.66 5.82 -0.50
CA ASP A 320 -3.51 5.04 -0.12
C ASP A 320 -2.73 4.53 -1.33
N THR A 321 -1.43 4.28 -1.14
CA THR A 321 -0.51 4.00 -2.25
C THR A 321 0.49 2.91 -1.97
N ALA A 322 0.66 2.01 -2.92
CA ALA A 322 1.79 1.07 -2.96
C ALA A 322 2.56 1.23 -4.27
N GLU A 323 3.85 0.89 -4.22
CA GLU A 323 4.74 1.03 -5.36
C GLU A 323 5.61 -0.22 -5.51
N GLU A 324 5.88 -0.60 -6.76
CA GLU A 324 6.93 -1.56 -7.07
C GLU A 324 7.81 -1.07 -8.23
N THR A 325 9.12 -1.22 -8.07
CA THR A 325 10.11 -0.87 -9.07
C THR A 325 10.77 -2.12 -9.66
N VAL A 326 10.79 -2.21 -10.99
CA VAL A 326 11.48 -3.25 -11.76
C VAL A 326 12.48 -2.64 -12.73
N LEU A 327 13.52 -3.41 -13.09
CA LEU A 327 14.62 -2.94 -13.94
C LEU A 327 14.70 -3.73 -15.25
N LEU A 328 14.82 -3.03 -16.37
CA LEU A 328 15.13 -3.59 -17.68
C LEU A 328 16.55 -3.23 -18.10
N ASP A 329 17.44 -4.21 -18.25
CA ASP A 329 18.78 -4.02 -18.83
C ASP A 329 18.67 -3.64 -20.31
N LEU A 330 19.37 -2.58 -20.73
CA LEU A 330 19.45 -2.14 -22.13
C LEU A 330 20.69 -2.65 -22.87
N GLY A 331 21.49 -3.49 -22.22
CA GLY A 331 22.61 -4.19 -22.85
C GLY A 331 22.14 -5.00 -24.05
N GLY A 332 22.80 -4.82 -25.19
CA GLY A 332 22.36 -5.45 -26.44
C GLY A 332 21.15 -4.79 -27.12
N ASN A 333 20.36 -3.94 -26.45
CA ASN A 333 19.29 -3.16 -27.09
C ASN A 333 19.83 -1.90 -27.79
N ILE A 334 20.83 -1.24 -27.18
CA ILE A 334 21.52 -0.06 -27.74
C ILE A 334 22.65 -0.52 -28.66
N ARG A 335 22.60 -0.14 -29.94
CA ARG A 335 23.51 -0.61 -31.00
C ARG A 335 23.99 0.52 -31.90
N PHE A 336 25.19 0.36 -32.43
CA PHE A 336 25.85 1.30 -33.34
C PHE A 336 26.39 0.51 -34.54
N ALA A 337 26.06 0.96 -35.75
CA ALA A 337 26.40 0.28 -36.99
C ALA A 337 27.57 0.96 -37.72
N ASP A 338 28.50 0.13 -38.20
CA ASP A 338 29.75 0.56 -38.85
C ASP A 338 29.52 1.28 -40.17
N ASP A 339 30.32 2.32 -40.43
CA ASP A 339 30.38 3.05 -41.71
C ASP A 339 31.37 2.43 -42.70
N GLY A 340 32.33 1.64 -42.20
CA GLY A 340 33.39 1.03 -42.97
C GLY A 340 34.57 1.97 -43.26
N PRO A 341 35.48 1.59 -44.16
CA PRO A 341 36.77 2.27 -44.36
C PRO A 341 36.74 3.56 -45.21
#